data_AF-A0A350BNV1-F1
#
_entry.id   AF-A0A350BNV1-F1
#
_cell.length_a   1.000
_cell.length_b   1.000
_cell.length_c   1.000
_cell.angle_alpha   90.00
_cell.angle_beta   90.00
_cell.angle_gamma   90.00
#
_symmetry.space_group_name_H-M   'P 1'
#
loop_
_entity.id
_entity.type
_entity.pdbx_description
1 polymer ?
#
loop_
_entity_poly.entity_id
_entity_poly.type
_entity_poly.pdbx_seq_one_letter_code
_entity_poly.pdbx_strand_id
1 'polypeptide(L)'
;MILIQHTTFVRKSTLAIAYLFGFCLLFSFGCENRATVQKQLSPSPQEVPVRNDLLGIWWSPDLPQSAAFEIKDSTIYYPDMFAEYKYEVKGESLLVYRDDGVAGSVIVSVSSDTLVLLTMEIRQVLTRSETQQP
;
A
#
# COMPACT_ATOMS: atom_id res chain seq x y z
N MET A 1 -40.69 32.21 -0.02
CA MET A 1 -41.41 30.91 -0.07
C MET A 1 -41.60 30.53 -1.52
N ILE A 2 -40.66 29.79 -2.10
CA ILE A 2 -40.80 29.19 -3.43
C ILE A 2 -40.35 27.73 -3.29
N LEU A 3 -41.31 26.86 -3.53
CA LEU A 3 -41.28 25.41 -3.46
C LEU A 3 -40.81 24.89 -4.83
N ILE A 4 -39.74 24.10 -4.88
CA ILE A 4 -39.42 23.31 -6.07
C ILE A 4 -39.29 21.85 -5.62
N GLN A 5 -40.19 21.03 -6.14
CA GLN A 5 -40.23 19.59 -5.89
C GLN A 5 -39.64 18.80 -7.07
N HIS A 6 -39.29 17.55 -6.73
CA HIS A 6 -39.23 16.36 -7.56
C HIS A 6 -38.14 16.26 -8.64
N THR A 7 -37.27 15.26 -8.46
CA THR A 7 -37.16 14.19 -9.46
C THR A 7 -36.59 12.92 -8.83
N THR A 8 -37.40 11.87 -8.91
CA THR A 8 -37.14 10.50 -8.49
C THR A 8 -36.20 9.80 -9.47
N PHE A 9 -35.08 9.27 -8.98
CA PHE A 9 -34.20 8.39 -9.76
C PHE A 9 -34.54 6.94 -9.44
N VAL A 10 -35.22 6.27 -10.38
CA VAL A 10 -35.45 4.82 -10.37
C VAL A 10 -34.76 4.22 -11.57
N ARG A 11 -33.82 3.29 -11.36
CA ARG A 11 -33.71 2.11 -12.22
C ARG A 11 -33.04 0.94 -11.49
N LYS A 12 -33.90 0.00 -11.10
CA LYS A 12 -33.55 -1.41 -10.85
C LYS A 12 -32.99 -2.00 -12.15
N SER A 13 -31.95 -2.81 -12.05
CA SER A 13 -31.60 -3.77 -13.10
C SER A 13 -31.11 -5.04 -12.42
N THR A 14 -32.09 -5.90 -12.16
CA THR A 14 -31.93 -7.31 -11.84
C THR A 14 -31.51 -8.03 -13.12
N LEU A 15 -30.40 -8.78 -13.10
CA LEU A 15 -30.26 -9.93 -13.98
C LEU A 15 -29.51 -11.04 -13.23
N ALA A 16 -30.30 -11.96 -12.68
CA ALA A 16 -29.84 -13.26 -12.25
C ALA A 16 -29.67 -14.14 -13.49
N ILE A 17 -28.53 -14.81 -13.63
CA ILE A 17 -28.41 -16.02 -14.45
C ILE A 17 -27.66 -17.04 -13.62
N ALA A 18 -28.45 -17.91 -13.00
CA ALA A 18 -28.00 -19.20 -12.50
C ALA A 18 -27.83 -20.14 -13.70
N TYR A 19 -26.71 -20.84 -13.80
CA TYR A 19 -26.65 -22.10 -14.52
C TYR A 19 -26.04 -23.17 -13.61
N LEU A 20 -26.89 -24.17 -13.42
CA LEU A 20 -26.74 -25.42 -12.69
C LEU A 20 -26.04 -26.47 -13.56
N PHE A 21 -25.67 -27.58 -12.89
CA PHE A 21 -25.23 -28.87 -13.42
C PHE A 21 -23.77 -28.91 -13.92
N GLY A 22 -22.91 -29.82 -13.48
CA GLY A 22 -23.13 -31.05 -12.75
C GLY A 22 -22.19 -32.12 -13.32
N PHE A 23 -21.62 -32.93 -12.43
CA PHE A 23 -21.23 -34.31 -12.71
C PHE A 23 -20.01 -34.56 -13.62
N CYS A 24 -18.87 -34.91 -13.03
CA CYS A 24 -18.00 -36.01 -13.46
C CYS A 24 -17.02 -36.30 -12.32
N LEU A 25 -17.32 -37.29 -11.50
CA LEU A 25 -16.82 -38.66 -11.61
C LEU A 25 -15.43 -38.84 -10.99
N LEU A 26 -15.49 -39.60 -9.91
CA LEU A 26 -14.40 -40.22 -9.17
C LEU A 26 -13.45 -40.95 -10.14
N PHE A 27 -12.22 -40.46 -10.25
CA PHE A 27 -11.08 -41.27 -10.70
C PHE A 27 -10.24 -41.64 -9.49
N SER A 28 -10.51 -42.83 -8.97
CA SER A 28 -9.62 -43.58 -8.11
C SER A 28 -8.51 -44.21 -8.96
N PHE A 29 -7.38 -43.54 -9.07
CA PHE A 29 -6.07 -44.10 -9.40
C PHE A 29 -5.11 -43.36 -8.47
N GLY A 30 -4.30 -43.95 -7.62
CA GLY A 30 -3.59 -45.22 -7.68
C GLY A 30 -2.31 -44.91 -6.89
N CYS A 31 -1.96 -45.75 -5.93
CA CYS A 31 -0.74 -45.58 -5.15
C CYS A 31 0.49 -45.47 -6.07
N GLU A 32 1.26 -44.40 -5.93
CA GLU A 32 2.71 -44.51 -6.12
C GLU A 32 3.43 -43.51 -5.22
N ASN A 33 3.95 -44.01 -4.10
CA ASN A 33 4.92 -43.29 -3.27
C ASN A 33 6.22 -43.15 -4.05
N ARG A 34 6.32 -42.10 -4.86
CA ARG A 34 7.59 -41.64 -5.39
C ARG A 34 8.03 -40.44 -4.57
N ALA A 35 8.89 -40.71 -3.59
CA ALA A 35 9.64 -39.71 -2.85
C ALA A 35 10.51 -38.92 -3.84
N THR A 36 9.91 -37.91 -4.44
CA THR A 36 10.59 -36.91 -5.22
C THR A 36 11.17 -35.95 -4.20
N VAL A 37 12.46 -36.11 -3.93
CA VAL A 37 13.26 -35.10 -3.23
C VAL A 37 13.17 -33.83 -4.07
N GLN A 38 12.18 -32.99 -3.78
CA GLN A 38 12.15 -31.62 -4.27
C GLN A 38 13.35 -30.95 -3.62
N LYS A 39 14.41 -30.81 -4.42
CA LYS A 39 15.47 -29.83 -4.20
C LYS A 39 14.77 -28.49 -4.13
N GLN A 40 14.42 -28.08 -2.91
CA GLN A 40 13.77 -26.83 -2.59
C GLN A 40 14.69 -25.73 -3.10
N LEU A 41 14.34 -25.22 -4.29
CA LEU A 41 14.95 -24.03 -4.85
C LEU A 41 14.54 -22.93 -3.88
N SER A 42 15.47 -22.56 -2.99
CA SER A 42 15.28 -21.40 -2.13
C SER A 42 14.80 -20.25 -3.01
N PRO A 43 13.66 -19.61 -2.71
CA PRO A 43 13.25 -18.45 -3.47
C PRO A 43 14.38 -17.44 -3.37
N SER A 44 15.00 -17.14 -4.52
CA SER A 44 15.88 -15.98 -4.66
C SER A 44 15.13 -14.78 -4.09
N PRO A 45 15.73 -13.98 -3.20
CA PRO A 45 15.10 -12.76 -2.71
C PRO A 45 14.62 -11.97 -3.92
N GLN A 46 13.30 -11.86 -4.09
CA GLN A 46 12.75 -10.97 -5.10
C GLN A 46 12.92 -9.57 -4.51
N GLU A 47 13.95 -8.87 -4.96
CA GLU A 47 14.17 -7.46 -4.64
C GLU A 47 12.94 -6.69 -5.12
N VAL A 48 12.10 -6.27 -4.18
CA VAL A 48 10.94 -5.44 -4.48
C VAL A 48 11.48 -4.14 -5.07
N PRO A 49 11.04 -3.73 -6.28
CA PRO A 49 11.56 -2.54 -6.93
C PRO A 49 11.34 -1.32 -6.02
N VAL A 50 12.44 -0.71 -5.59
CA VAL A 50 12.42 0.48 -4.74
C VAL A 50 11.85 1.64 -5.54
N ARG A 51 10.85 2.30 -4.97
CA ARG A 51 10.26 3.52 -5.52
C ARG A 51 11.18 4.71 -5.25
N ASN A 52 12.08 4.97 -6.20
CA ASN A 52 13.08 6.04 -6.12
C ASN A 52 12.47 7.45 -6.00
N ASP A 53 11.24 7.63 -6.48
CA ASP A 53 10.47 8.86 -6.37
C ASP A 53 10.04 9.20 -4.95
N LEU A 54 10.07 8.24 -4.01
CA LEU A 54 9.76 8.47 -2.59
C LEU A 54 10.98 8.80 -1.74
N LEU A 55 12.19 8.52 -2.21
CA LEU A 55 13.42 8.70 -1.43
C LEU A 55 13.64 10.17 -1.06
N GLY A 56 14.17 10.42 0.13
CA GLY A 56 14.54 11.74 0.63
C GLY A 56 13.79 12.20 1.87
N ILE A 57 13.99 13.47 2.22
CA ILE A 57 13.46 14.09 3.44
C ILE A 57 12.16 14.83 3.11
N TRP A 58 11.10 14.52 3.85
CA TRP A 58 9.75 15.06 3.65
C TRP A 58 9.33 15.92 4.84
N TRP A 59 8.80 17.10 4.56
CA TRP A 59 8.40 18.11 5.54
C TRP A 59 6.91 18.38 5.46
N SER A 60 6.28 18.55 6.63
CA SER A 60 4.92 19.09 6.68
C SER A 60 4.99 20.62 6.71
N PRO A 61 4.36 21.33 5.75
CA PRO A 61 4.32 22.80 5.79
C PRO A 61 3.58 23.34 7.01
N ASP A 62 2.69 22.53 7.61
CA ASP A 62 1.94 22.87 8.81
C ASP A 62 2.77 22.73 10.10
N LEU A 63 3.91 22.01 10.04
CA LEU A 63 4.83 21.77 11.17
C LEU A 63 6.28 22.08 10.75
N PRO A 64 6.62 23.35 10.51
CA PRO A 64 7.89 23.74 9.88
C PRO A 64 9.14 23.51 10.75
N GLN A 65 8.99 23.10 12.01
CA GLN A 65 10.10 22.99 12.95
C GLN A 65 10.85 21.65 12.88
N SER A 66 10.31 20.62 12.21
CA SER A 66 10.94 19.31 12.09
C SER A 66 10.52 18.60 10.81
N ALA A 67 11.43 17.80 10.23
CA ALA A 67 11.07 16.94 9.12
C ALA A 67 10.07 15.90 9.62
N ALA A 68 9.04 15.63 8.83
CA ALA A 68 8.06 14.61 9.19
C ALA A 68 8.74 13.23 9.22
N PHE A 69 9.56 12.94 8.21
CA PHE A 69 10.39 11.74 8.12
C PHE A 69 11.39 11.81 6.95
N GLU A 70 12.36 10.90 6.94
CA GLU A 70 13.27 10.63 5.82
C GLU A 70 13.06 9.19 5.32
N ILE A 71 12.84 9.01 4.01
CA ILE A 71 12.76 7.69 3.38
C ILE A 71 14.10 7.37 2.70
N LYS A 72 14.70 6.26 3.10
CA LYS A 72 15.93 5.66 2.55
C LYS A 72 15.58 4.38 1.79
N ASP A 73 16.57 3.63 1.31
CA ASP A 73 16.33 2.45 0.44
C ASP A 73 15.41 1.38 1.05
N SER A 74 15.49 1.14 2.36
CA SER A 74 14.70 0.09 3.05
C SER A 74 14.11 0.52 4.40
N THR A 75 14.36 1.76 4.79
CA THR A 75 13.99 2.30 6.10
C THR A 75 13.40 3.70 6.00
N ILE A 76 12.61 4.05 7.01
CA ILE A 76 12.06 5.37 7.22
C ILE A 76 12.48 5.86 8.61
N TYR A 77 13.11 7.02 8.67
CA TYR A 77 13.56 7.66 9.90
C TYR A 77 12.59 8.78 10.30
N TYR A 78 12.18 8.78 11.56
CA TYR A 78 11.30 9.79 12.16
C TYR A 78 12.09 10.60 13.20
N PRO A 79 12.47 11.85 12.90
CA PRO A 79 13.27 12.69 13.79
C PRO A 79 12.62 12.91 15.16
N ASP A 80 11.30 13.17 15.19
CA ASP A 80 10.56 13.45 16.43
C ASP A 80 10.55 12.26 17.40
N MET A 81 10.71 11.05 16.88
CA MET A 81 10.76 9.81 17.67
C MET A 81 12.20 9.32 17.88
N PHE A 82 13.19 9.93 17.22
CA PHE A 82 14.55 9.42 17.12
C PHE A 82 14.60 7.92 16.76
N ALA A 83 13.74 7.49 15.84
CA ALA A 83 13.52 6.09 15.52
C ALA A 83 13.55 5.83 14.01
N GLU A 84 14.10 4.68 13.64
CA GLU A 84 14.17 4.19 12.27
C GLU A 84 13.44 2.86 12.15
N TYR A 85 12.54 2.77 11.18
CA TYR A 85 11.69 1.60 10.97
C TYR A 85 11.86 1.05 9.56
N LYS A 86 11.65 -0.26 9.39
CA LYS A 86 11.53 -0.83 8.05
C LYS A 86 10.22 -0.37 7.42
N TYR A 87 10.22 -0.22 6.11
CA TYR A 87 8.99 0.01 5.36
C TYR A 87 8.89 -0.89 4.13
N GLU A 88 7.70 -0.99 3.59
CA GLU A 88 7.42 -1.65 2.31
C GLU A 88 6.39 -0.84 1.54
N VAL A 89 6.54 -0.79 0.22
CA VAL A 89 5.55 -0.19 -0.68
C VAL A 89 4.86 -1.28 -1.50
N LYS A 90 3.54 -1.42 -1.32
CA LYS A 90 2.70 -2.38 -2.05
C LYS A 90 1.68 -1.62 -2.90
N GLY A 91 2.00 -1.46 -4.19
CA GLY A 91 1.19 -0.62 -5.09
C GLY A 91 1.20 0.83 -4.60
N GLU A 92 0.05 1.33 -4.17
CA GLU A 92 -0.11 2.68 -3.60
C GLU A 92 -0.04 2.68 -2.06
N SER A 93 0.16 1.54 -1.41
CA SER A 93 0.23 1.48 0.05
C SER A 93 1.67 1.61 0.55
N LEU A 94 1.93 2.57 1.43
CA LEU A 94 3.15 2.69 2.24
C LEU A 94 2.89 2.03 3.60
N LEU A 95 3.65 1.00 3.93
CA LEU A 95 3.54 0.24 5.19
C LEU A 95 4.82 0.42 6.00
N VAL A 96 4.69 0.84 7.26
CA VAL A 96 5.83 1.05 8.18
C VAL A 96 5.72 0.05 9.34
N TYR A 97 6.78 -0.74 9.54
CA TYR A 97 6.85 -1.78 10.57
C TYR A 97 7.49 -1.23 11.84
N ARG A 98 6.64 -0.89 12.80
CA ARG A 98 7.00 -0.34 14.10
C ARG A 98 6.94 -1.43 15.17
N ASP A 99 7.52 -1.14 16.34
CA ASP A 99 7.49 -2.07 17.47
C ASP A 99 6.06 -2.28 18.02
N ASP A 100 5.17 -1.30 17.84
CA ASP A 100 3.77 -1.31 18.27
C ASP A 100 2.79 -1.83 17.19
N GLY A 101 3.28 -2.16 15.99
CA GLY A 101 2.47 -2.72 14.92
C GLY A 101 2.85 -2.19 13.53
N VAL A 102 1.90 -2.27 12.60
CA VAL A 102 2.09 -1.80 11.21
C VAL A 102 1.26 -0.54 10.98
N ALA A 103 1.91 0.57 10.69
CA ALA A 103 1.25 1.80 10.27
C ALA A 103 1.11 1.82 8.74
N GLY A 104 -0.07 2.14 8.23
CA GLY A 104 -0.37 2.14 6.80
C GLY A 104 -0.87 3.49 6.30
N SER A 105 -0.35 3.93 5.17
CA SER A 105 -0.78 5.13 4.45
C SER A 105 -0.98 4.84 2.97
N VAL A 106 -1.91 5.54 2.32
CA VAL A 106 -2.09 5.49 0.87
C VAL A 106 -1.34 6.65 0.23
N ILE A 107 -0.48 6.36 -0.74
CA ILE A 107 0.22 7.33 -1.59
C ILE A 107 -0.77 7.81 -2.65
N VAL A 108 -1.34 8.99 -2.43
CA VAL A 108 -2.31 9.59 -3.35
C VAL A 108 -1.61 10.19 -4.57
N SER A 109 -0.46 10.83 -4.37
CA SER A 109 0.37 11.37 -5.45
C SER A 109 1.79 11.60 -4.96
N VAL A 110 2.75 11.45 -5.87
CA VAL A 110 4.16 11.76 -5.64
C VAL A 110 4.74 12.48 -6.86
N SER A 111 5.45 13.58 -6.63
CA SER A 111 6.22 14.34 -7.62
C SER A 111 7.66 14.54 -7.11
N SER A 112 8.46 15.30 -7.84
CA SER A 112 9.82 15.64 -7.42
C SER A 112 9.88 16.42 -6.11
N ASP A 113 8.84 17.15 -5.76
CA ASP A 113 8.81 18.10 -4.65
C ASP A 113 7.64 17.87 -3.67
N THR A 114 6.62 17.10 -4.06
CA THR A 114 5.37 16.96 -3.30
C THR A 114 5.04 15.48 -3.11
N LEU A 115 4.68 15.11 -1.88
CA LEU A 115 4.13 13.81 -1.53
C LEU A 115 2.80 14.00 -0.81
N VAL A 116 1.76 13.31 -1.28
CA VAL A 116 0.44 13.34 -0.66
C VAL A 116 0.13 11.95 -0.11
N LEU A 117 -0.04 11.88 1.20
CA LEU A 117 -0.43 10.67 1.91
C LEU A 117 -1.86 10.79 2.45
N LEU A 118 -2.56 9.66 2.50
CA LEU A 118 -3.85 9.52 3.17
C LEU A 118 -3.72 8.47 4.26
N THR A 119 -3.91 8.86 5.52
CA THR A 119 -3.83 7.99 6.69
C THR A 119 -5.11 8.13 7.50
N MET A 120 -5.91 7.06 7.64
CA MET A 120 -7.18 7.09 8.39
C MET A 120 -8.06 8.29 8.01
N GLU A 121 -8.27 8.52 6.70
CA GLU A 121 -9.05 9.65 6.15
C GLU A 121 -8.40 11.04 6.30
N ILE A 122 -7.24 11.15 6.96
CA ILE A 122 -6.48 12.40 7.07
C ILE A 122 -5.52 12.52 5.90
N ARG A 123 -5.70 13.57 5.09
CA ARG A 123 -4.83 13.89 3.96
C ARG A 123 -3.67 14.77 4.42
N GLN A 124 -2.44 14.28 4.24
CA GLN A 124 -1.21 14.99 4.52
C GLN A 124 -0.53 15.38 3.22
N VAL A 125 -0.11 16.64 3.11
CA VAL A 125 0.68 17.15 1.98
C VAL A 125 2.06 17.47 2.52
N LEU A 126 3.08 16.88 1.90
CA LEU A 126 4.47 16.97 2.33
C LEU A 126 5.31 17.54 1.19
N THR A 127 6.32 18.32 1.55
CA THR A 127 7.27 18.92 0.59
C THR A 127 8.65 18.31 0.78
N ARG A 128 9.34 17.98 -0.32
CA ARG A 128 10.72 17.47 -0.27
C ARG A 128 11.69 18.59 0.09
N SER A 129 12.60 18.34 1.02
CA SER A 129 13.74 19.23 1.27
C SER A 129 14.89 18.86 0.33
N GLU A 130 15.36 19.85 -0.46
CA GLU A 130 16.51 19.69 -1.35
C GLU A 130 17.86 19.65 -0.60
N THR A 131 17.90 20.07 0.66
CA THR A 131 19.13 20.09 1.45
C THR A 131 19.34 18.77 2.19
N GLN A 132 20.27 17.95 1.70
CA GLN A 132 21.17 17.25 2.62
C GLN A 132 21.94 18.36 3.34
N GLN A 133 21.62 18.60 4.61
CA GLN A 133 22.43 19.53 5.40
C GLN A 133 23.87 19.00 5.44
N PRO A 134 24.87 19.84 5.08
CA PRO A 134 26.28 19.43 5.04
C PRO A 134 26.84 19.09 6.42
#